data_AF-A0A5M4B4E9-F1
#
_entry.id   AF-A0A5M4B4E9-F1
#
_cell.length_a   1.000
_cell.length_b   1.000
_cell.length_c   1.000
_cell.angle_alpha   90.00
_cell.angle_beta   90.00
_cell.angle_gamma   90.00
#
_symmetry.space_group_name_H-M   'P 1'
#
loop_
_entity.id
_entity.type
_entity.pdbx_description
1 polymer ?
#
loop_
_entity_poly.entity_id
_entity_poly.type
_entity_poly.pdbx_seq_one_letter_code
_entity_poly.pdbx_strand_id
1 'polypeptide(L)'
;MLSFWNKVGFISSVLGIIGFFGGIAIHIISNHSRFSEITLVENEQNFLKVYNSTGIAWTKKFDGQIMKSDIVNLDNNSTKYVLVSIGKNESLSNEDCGYLFCFDEKGNENWSYINNNKPNYNGGSSHKMIIKDFLVGNFIGNENQILLNNGDADGWYQSNITLIDKEGHFISTYWHPGFINKINVIKEKDNSLSIIFYGVNNDLSSLIEGEGYISVIGKLPPIFTGEAPPYAGKSKKGDEIWYFAILPKNNSIQKVSISDLNSDGTNDIAIWTKSGHNIYLDANGEIIGISATDKQNKSKFDLVRIK
;
A
#
# COMPACT_ATOMS: atom_id res chain seq x y z
N MET A 1 -44.03 50.84 3.47
CA MET A 1 -44.01 51.50 4.79
C MET A 1 -42.65 51.28 5.42
N LEU A 2 -42.09 52.37 5.93
CA LEU A 2 -40.87 52.54 6.73
C LEU A 2 -40.49 51.32 7.60
N SER A 3 -39.28 50.76 7.45
CA SER A 3 -37.98 51.15 8.07
C SER A 3 -37.91 50.93 9.57
N PHE A 4 -36.94 50.13 10.04
CA PHE A 4 -36.25 50.10 11.37
C PHE A 4 -35.66 48.68 11.57
N TRP A 5 -34.37 48.36 11.84
CA TRP A 5 -33.19 49.09 12.33
C TRP A 5 -31.85 48.49 11.82
N ASN A 6 -30.83 49.35 11.78
CA ASN A 6 -29.37 49.13 11.59
C ASN A 6 -28.73 48.28 12.73
N LYS A 7 -27.62 47.54 12.66
CA LYS A 7 -26.23 47.66 12.10
C LYS A 7 -25.29 48.71 12.76
N VAL A 8 -24.20 48.21 13.36
CA VAL A 8 -22.85 48.83 13.58
C VAL A 8 -22.82 50.00 14.60
N GLY A 9 -21.83 50.27 15.47
CA GLY A 9 -20.48 49.81 15.78
C GLY A 9 -19.66 51.00 16.37
N PHE A 10 -18.57 50.72 17.10
CA PHE A 10 -17.36 51.55 17.32
C PHE A 10 -17.30 52.75 18.30
N ILE A 11 -16.41 52.57 19.31
CA ILE A 11 -15.25 53.40 19.78
C ILE A 11 -15.38 54.66 20.69
N SER A 12 -14.52 54.60 21.74
CA SER A 12 -13.86 55.63 22.59
C SER A 12 -14.71 56.31 23.67
N SER A 13 -14.32 56.29 24.95
CA SER A 13 -13.16 57.00 25.54
C SER A 13 -12.91 56.45 26.96
N VAL A 14 -11.72 55.93 27.29
CA VAL A 14 -10.57 56.60 27.96
C VAL A 14 -10.95 57.49 29.16
N LEU A 15 -10.78 56.93 30.36
CA LEU A 15 -10.34 57.54 31.63
C LEU A 15 -10.07 56.34 32.55
N GLY A 16 -8.83 55.94 32.84
CA GLY A 16 -7.76 56.75 33.39
C GLY A 16 -7.71 56.56 34.91
N ILE A 17 -7.50 55.31 35.38
CA ILE A 17 -7.16 55.04 36.78
C ILE A 17 -5.82 54.28 36.80
N ILE A 18 -4.79 55.03 37.17
CA ILE A 18 -3.46 54.55 37.53
C ILE A 18 -3.62 53.90 38.91
N GLY A 19 -3.58 52.55 38.93
CA GLY A 19 -3.57 51.74 40.14
C GLY A 19 -2.36 50.81 40.11
N PHE A 20 -1.36 51.17 40.91
CA PHE A 20 -0.12 50.44 41.15
C PHE A 20 -0.42 49.01 41.66
N PHE A 21 -0.29 47.99 40.80
CA PHE A 21 -0.24 46.59 41.22
C PHE A 21 1.00 45.93 40.60
N GLY A 22 1.86 45.40 41.47
CA GLY A 22 3.07 44.68 41.09
C GLY A 22 2.76 43.58 40.08
N GLY A 23 3.54 43.56 39.00
CA GLY A 23 3.44 42.56 37.96
C GLY A 23 3.72 41.17 38.50
N ILE A 24 2.66 40.43 38.79
CA ILE A 24 2.71 38.98 38.70
C ILE A 24 2.62 38.68 37.21
N ALA A 25 3.77 38.34 36.62
CA ALA A 25 3.79 37.67 35.33
C ALA A 25 3.01 36.36 35.50
N ILE A 26 1.77 36.33 35.02
CA ILE A 26 1.04 35.08 34.81
C ILE A 26 1.74 34.44 33.62
N HIS A 27 2.78 33.65 33.89
CA HIS A 27 3.18 32.61 32.96
C HIS A 27 2.01 31.65 32.86
N ILE A 28 1.20 31.84 31.82
CA ILE A 28 0.38 30.76 31.29
C ILE A 28 1.40 29.75 30.79
N ILE A 29 1.79 28.83 31.67
CA ILE A 29 2.41 27.58 31.27
C ILE A 29 1.28 26.88 30.51
N SER A 30 1.26 27.06 29.19
CA SER A 30 0.58 26.08 28.36
C SER A 30 1.30 24.78 28.63
N ASN A 31 0.73 23.97 29.51
CA ASN A 31 1.00 22.55 29.53
C ASN A 31 0.56 22.06 28.15
N HIS A 32 1.45 22.17 27.16
CA HIS A 32 1.48 21.26 26.05
C HIS A 32 1.68 19.89 26.71
N SER A 33 0.56 19.27 27.09
CA SER A 33 0.50 17.85 27.30
C SER A 33 1.08 17.26 26.03
N ARG A 34 2.36 16.90 26.08
CA ARG A 34 2.97 16.08 25.04
C ARG A 34 2.14 14.83 25.07
N PHE A 35 1.19 14.73 24.15
CA PHE A 35 0.46 13.50 23.94
C PHE A 35 1.53 12.43 23.77
N SER A 36 1.41 11.36 24.54
CA SER A 36 2.33 10.23 24.41
C SER A 36 2.17 9.70 23.00
N GLU A 37 3.28 9.70 22.28
CA GLU A 37 3.37 9.30 20.88
C GLU A 37 2.82 7.87 20.70
N ILE A 38 2.10 7.62 19.61
CA ILE A 38 1.61 6.27 19.30
C ILE A 38 2.79 5.35 18.97
N THR A 39 2.74 4.13 19.50
CA THR A 39 3.86 3.18 19.50
C THR A 39 3.50 1.82 18.95
N LEU A 40 2.24 1.41 19.07
CA LEU A 40 1.79 0.09 18.65
C LEU A 40 0.34 0.15 18.18
N VAL A 41 0.04 -0.64 17.16
CA VAL A 41 -1.31 -0.91 16.69
C VAL A 41 -1.50 -2.43 16.72
N GLU A 42 -2.59 -2.87 17.34
CA GLU A 42 -3.03 -4.27 17.32
C GLU A 42 -4.43 -4.32 16.71
N ASN A 43 -4.67 -5.34 15.88
CA ASN A 43 -6.00 -5.61 15.37
C ASN A 43 -6.41 -7.05 15.66
N GLU A 44 -7.71 -7.24 15.89
CA GLU A 44 -8.34 -8.53 16.00
C GLU A 44 -9.66 -8.47 15.23
N GLN A 45 -9.74 -9.20 14.11
CA GLN A 45 -10.89 -9.20 13.21
C GLN A 45 -11.28 -7.78 12.74
N ASN A 46 -12.30 -7.18 13.35
CA ASN A 46 -12.81 -5.86 13.01
C ASN A 46 -12.57 -4.81 14.12
N PHE A 47 -11.75 -5.14 15.10
CA PHE A 47 -11.45 -4.25 16.23
C PHE A 47 -9.98 -3.83 16.21
N LEU A 48 -9.75 -2.52 16.34
CA LEU A 48 -8.43 -1.90 16.35
C LEU A 48 -8.15 -1.30 17.73
N LYS A 49 -6.97 -1.60 18.27
CA LYS A 49 -6.43 -0.99 19.49
C LYS A 49 -5.14 -0.27 19.14
N VAL A 50 -5.03 0.98 19.57
CA VAL A 50 -3.82 1.79 19.39
C VAL A 50 -3.27 2.16 20.74
N TYR A 51 -1.97 2.00 20.91
CA TYR A 51 -1.26 2.17 22.15
C TYR A 51 -0.23 3.28 22.06
N ASN A 52 -0.03 3.96 23.18
CA ASN A 52 1.06 4.88 23.42
C ASN A 52 1.89 4.40 24.63
N SER A 53 2.86 5.20 25.07
CA SER A 53 3.72 4.86 26.21
C SER A 53 2.98 4.69 27.55
N THR A 54 1.70 5.07 27.64
CA THR A 54 0.88 5.00 28.86
C THR A 54 -0.19 3.91 28.82
N GLY A 55 -0.34 3.19 27.71
CA GLY A 55 -1.35 2.14 27.54
C GLY A 55 -2.18 2.33 26.27
N ILE A 56 -3.46 1.93 26.31
CA ILE A 56 -4.38 2.11 25.18
C ILE A 56 -4.67 3.61 25.01
N ALA A 57 -4.27 4.17 23.87
CA ALA A 57 -4.57 5.53 23.48
C ALA A 57 -6.03 5.66 23.04
N TRP A 58 -6.46 4.75 22.15
CA TRP A 58 -7.85 4.69 21.66
C TRP A 58 -8.14 3.35 21.01
N THR A 59 -9.43 3.08 20.79
CA THR A 59 -9.92 1.88 20.11
C THR A 59 -11.00 2.23 19.10
N LYS A 60 -11.10 1.46 18.01
CA LYS A 60 -12.15 1.64 17.00
C LYS A 60 -12.65 0.28 16.51
N LYS A 61 -13.97 0.17 16.35
CA LYS A 61 -14.62 -0.99 15.73
C LYS A 61 -15.03 -0.61 14.31
N PHE A 62 -14.80 -1.50 13.35
CA PHE A 62 -15.16 -1.32 11.96
C PHE A 62 -16.27 -2.28 11.54
N ASP A 63 -17.03 -1.82 10.56
CA ASP A 63 -18.01 -2.64 9.84
C ASP A 63 -17.28 -3.34 8.69
N GLY A 64 -16.51 -4.38 9.03
CA GLY A 64 -15.73 -5.19 8.09
C GLY A 64 -14.45 -5.73 8.71
N GLN A 65 -13.82 -6.73 8.08
CA GLN A 65 -12.56 -7.28 8.57
C GLN A 65 -11.40 -6.30 8.31
N ILE A 66 -10.58 -6.03 9.32
CA ILE A 66 -9.30 -5.33 9.15
C ILE A 66 -8.36 -6.28 8.41
N MET A 67 -7.92 -5.87 7.21
CA MET A 67 -6.96 -6.62 6.40
C MET A 67 -5.53 -6.30 6.82
N LYS A 68 -5.26 -5.03 7.09
CA LYS A 68 -3.98 -4.55 7.59
C LYS A 68 -4.16 -3.26 8.39
N SER A 69 -3.30 -3.05 9.37
CA SER A 69 -3.13 -1.77 10.04
C SER A 69 -1.66 -1.50 10.33
N ASP A 70 -1.23 -0.24 10.28
CA ASP A 70 0.15 0.13 10.58
C ASP A 70 0.26 1.56 11.10
N ILE A 71 1.32 1.86 11.86
CA ILE A 71 1.71 3.22 12.22
C ILE A 71 2.69 3.70 11.16
N VAL A 72 2.35 4.79 10.49
CA VAL A 72 3.13 5.29 9.37
C VAL A 72 3.46 6.75 9.57
N ASN A 73 4.54 7.18 8.93
CA ASN A 73 4.81 8.59 8.73
C ASN A 73 4.49 8.92 7.26
N LEU A 74 3.60 9.87 7.02
CA LEU A 74 3.22 10.29 5.66
C LEU A 74 3.91 11.58 5.23
N ASP A 75 4.53 12.31 6.16
CA ASP A 75 5.13 13.61 5.94
C ASP A 75 6.59 13.67 6.44
N ASN A 76 7.24 14.82 6.23
CA ASN A 76 8.60 15.05 6.71
C ASN A 76 8.65 15.57 8.15
N ASN A 77 7.50 15.77 8.81
CA ASN A 77 7.38 16.39 10.12
C ASN A 77 7.35 15.38 11.27
N SER A 78 7.62 14.10 10.99
CA SER A 78 7.55 13.00 11.97
C SER A 78 6.15 12.78 12.56
N THR A 79 5.11 13.32 11.93
CA THR A 79 3.73 13.10 12.37
C THR A 79 3.36 11.65 12.12
N LYS A 80 2.91 10.95 13.17
CA LYS A 80 2.46 9.58 13.03
C LYS A 80 0.96 9.52 12.72
N TYR A 81 0.63 8.64 11.78
CA TYR A 81 -0.73 8.32 11.39
C TYR A 81 -0.97 6.83 11.58
N VAL A 82 -2.22 6.46 11.78
CA VAL A 82 -2.64 5.05 11.75
C VAL A 82 -3.40 4.80 10.46
N LEU A 83 -2.84 3.97 9.58
CA LEU A 83 -3.52 3.49 8.39
C LEU A 83 -4.20 2.16 8.69
N VAL A 84 -5.42 1.99 8.20
CA VAL A 84 -6.23 0.78 8.42
C VAL A 84 -6.97 0.43 7.14
N SER A 85 -6.65 -0.72 6.54
CA SER A 85 -7.41 -1.24 5.41
C SER A 85 -8.52 -2.18 5.88
N ILE A 86 -9.73 -1.95 5.39
CA ILE A 86 -10.91 -2.75 5.69
C ILE A 86 -11.34 -3.51 4.44
N GLY A 87 -11.45 -4.82 4.59
CA GLY A 87 -11.85 -5.77 3.57
C GLY A 87 -13.36 -5.94 3.50
N LYS A 88 -13.79 -7.13 3.09
CA LYS A 88 -15.20 -7.48 2.90
C LYS A 88 -15.97 -7.32 4.22
N ASN A 89 -17.07 -6.59 4.18
CA ASN A 89 -18.14 -6.70 5.16
C ASN A 89 -19.27 -7.50 4.53
N GLU A 90 -19.62 -8.63 5.12
CA GLU A 90 -20.73 -9.46 4.64
C GLU A 90 -22.10 -8.76 4.76
N SER A 91 -22.19 -7.70 5.58
CA SER A 91 -23.40 -6.95 5.86
C SER A 91 -23.57 -5.65 5.05
N LEU A 92 -22.53 -5.18 4.36
CA LEU A 92 -22.65 -4.00 3.48
C LEU A 92 -23.19 -4.42 2.12
N SER A 93 -24.00 -3.56 1.51
CA SER A 93 -24.48 -3.72 0.13
C SER A 93 -23.30 -4.02 -0.82
N ASN A 94 -23.58 -4.78 -1.88
CA ASN A 94 -22.61 -5.41 -2.79
C ASN A 94 -21.59 -4.49 -3.48
N GLU A 95 -21.50 -3.20 -3.16
CA GLU A 95 -20.68 -2.21 -3.87
C GLU A 95 -19.58 -1.58 -3.00
N ASP A 96 -19.64 -1.71 -1.66
CA ASP A 96 -18.73 -1.01 -0.74
C ASP A 96 -17.66 -1.94 -0.16
N CYS A 97 -16.52 -2.09 -0.85
CA CYS A 97 -15.38 -2.85 -0.32
C CYS A 97 -14.04 -2.17 -0.65
N GLY A 98 -13.01 -2.48 0.13
CA GLY A 98 -11.66 -1.95 -0.09
C GLY A 98 -11.50 -0.52 0.40
N TYR A 99 -11.76 -0.30 1.69
CA TYR A 99 -11.54 0.99 2.34
C TYR A 99 -10.12 1.07 2.91
N LEU A 100 -9.54 2.26 2.86
CA LEU A 100 -8.37 2.63 3.65
C LEU A 100 -8.71 3.88 4.45
N PHE A 101 -8.58 3.80 5.76
CA PHE A 101 -8.77 4.93 6.66
C PHE A 101 -7.43 5.44 7.16
N CYS A 102 -7.31 6.76 7.32
CA CYS A 102 -6.17 7.41 7.94
C CYS A 102 -6.63 8.16 9.19
N PHE A 103 -6.08 7.79 10.34
CA PHE A 103 -6.36 8.42 11.63
C PHE A 103 -5.16 9.21 12.14
N ASP A 104 -5.43 10.33 12.80
CA ASP A 104 -4.43 11.02 13.61
C ASP A 104 -4.10 10.24 14.90
N GLU A 105 -3.12 10.72 15.65
CA GLU A 105 -2.71 10.11 16.93
C GLU A 105 -3.82 10.06 17.99
N LYS A 106 -4.89 10.87 17.83
CA LYS A 106 -6.04 10.94 18.73
C LYS A 106 -7.20 10.04 18.29
N GLY A 107 -7.08 9.38 17.14
CA GLY A 107 -8.13 8.51 16.58
C GLY A 107 -9.19 9.26 15.78
N ASN A 108 -8.98 10.54 15.45
CA ASN A 108 -9.83 11.28 14.53
C ASN A 108 -9.50 10.86 13.09
N GLU A 109 -10.52 10.65 12.27
CA GLU A 109 -10.32 10.40 10.85
C GLU A 109 -9.86 11.68 10.16
N ASN A 110 -8.72 11.62 9.48
CA ASN A 110 -8.22 12.71 8.65
C ASN A 110 -8.81 12.60 7.25
N TRP A 111 -8.74 11.40 6.67
CA TRP A 111 -9.27 11.09 5.35
C TRP A 111 -9.51 9.58 5.21
N SER A 112 -10.26 9.22 4.17
CA SER A 112 -10.46 7.84 3.75
C SER A 112 -10.41 7.71 2.23
N TYR A 113 -10.00 6.53 1.77
CA TYR A 113 -9.94 6.15 0.36
C TYR A 113 -10.80 4.90 0.14
N ILE A 114 -11.53 4.88 -0.97
CA ILE A 114 -12.38 3.75 -1.38
C ILE A 114 -11.89 3.25 -2.74
N ASN A 115 -11.58 1.95 -2.81
CA ASN A 115 -11.18 1.31 -4.05
C ASN A 115 -12.38 1.01 -4.96
N ASN A 116 -12.79 2.00 -5.75
CA ASN A 116 -13.89 1.87 -6.72
C ASN A 116 -13.46 1.28 -8.08
N ASN A 117 -12.29 0.65 -8.15
CA ASN A 117 -11.77 0.11 -9.40
C ASN A 117 -12.62 -1.07 -9.88
N LYS A 118 -13.08 -0.98 -11.13
CA LYS A 118 -13.79 -2.09 -11.77
C LYS A 118 -12.81 -3.08 -12.41
N PRO A 119 -13.10 -4.38 -12.34
CA PRO A 119 -12.46 -5.44 -13.13
C PRO A 119 -11.98 -5.04 -14.53
N ASN A 120 -10.65 -5.07 -14.74
CA ASN A 120 -10.05 -4.75 -16.03
C ASN A 120 -10.00 -5.94 -17.01
N TYR A 121 -10.20 -7.18 -16.54
CA TYR A 121 -10.19 -8.37 -17.40
C TYR A 121 -11.61 -8.94 -17.56
N ASN A 122 -11.79 -9.79 -18.58
CA ASN A 122 -13.06 -10.47 -18.86
C ASN A 122 -13.20 -11.81 -18.12
N GLY A 123 -12.17 -12.24 -17.39
CA GLY A 123 -12.19 -13.46 -16.58
C GLY A 123 -13.13 -13.37 -15.37
N GLY A 124 -13.10 -14.43 -14.56
CA GLY A 124 -13.88 -14.49 -13.31
C GLY A 124 -13.57 -13.31 -12.37
N SER A 125 -14.58 -12.89 -11.62
CA SER A 125 -14.54 -11.69 -10.77
C SER A 125 -15.74 -11.68 -9.83
N SER A 126 -15.54 -11.30 -8.57
CA SER A 126 -16.63 -10.96 -7.64
C SER A 126 -17.19 -9.56 -7.87
N HIS A 127 -16.49 -8.76 -8.70
CA HIS A 127 -16.73 -7.32 -8.92
C HIS A 127 -16.46 -6.46 -7.68
N LYS A 128 -15.86 -7.06 -6.65
CA LYS A 128 -15.53 -6.44 -5.38
C LYS A 128 -14.01 -6.48 -5.20
N MET A 129 -13.36 -5.33 -5.06
CA MET A 129 -11.92 -5.23 -4.89
C MET A 129 -11.59 -4.78 -3.46
N ILE A 130 -10.88 -5.61 -2.70
CA ILE A 130 -10.43 -5.30 -1.35
C ILE A 130 -8.98 -4.83 -1.33
N ILE A 131 -8.62 -3.96 -0.39
CA ILE A 131 -7.24 -3.56 -0.10
C ILE A 131 -6.64 -4.60 0.85
N LYS A 132 -5.86 -5.55 0.31
CA LYS A 132 -5.33 -6.69 1.08
C LYS A 132 -4.11 -6.32 1.91
N ASP A 133 -3.27 -5.45 1.37
CA ASP A 133 -2.00 -5.03 1.95
C ASP A 133 -1.67 -3.62 1.44
N PHE A 134 -0.79 -2.92 2.15
CA PHE A 134 -0.25 -1.64 1.72
C PHE A 134 1.19 -1.44 2.18
N LEU A 135 1.95 -0.65 1.46
CA LEU A 135 3.29 -0.19 1.84
C LEU A 135 3.33 1.34 1.78
N VAL A 136 4.09 1.96 2.67
CA VAL A 136 4.32 3.40 2.68
C VAL A 136 5.78 3.66 2.36
N GLY A 137 6.03 4.60 1.46
CA GLY A 137 7.38 4.98 1.07
C GLY A 137 7.39 6.19 0.14
N ASN A 138 8.56 6.79 -0.03
CA ASN A 138 8.75 7.90 -0.96
C ASN A 138 9.02 7.33 -2.36
N PHE A 139 7.96 7.09 -3.12
CA PHE A 139 8.03 6.59 -4.49
C PHE A 139 8.22 7.73 -5.48
N ILE A 140 7.65 8.91 -5.18
CA ILE A 140 7.66 10.08 -6.05
C ILE A 140 7.94 11.34 -5.21
N GLY A 141 9.05 12.01 -5.50
CA GLY A 141 9.35 13.32 -4.92
C GLY A 141 9.91 13.24 -3.50
N ASN A 142 9.33 14.02 -2.59
CA ASN A 142 9.86 14.23 -1.23
C ASN A 142 8.86 13.87 -0.13
N GLU A 143 7.72 13.28 -0.47
CA GLU A 143 6.67 12.90 0.47
C GLU A 143 6.40 11.41 0.35
N ASN A 144 5.84 10.80 1.38
CA ASN A 144 5.51 9.38 1.31
C ASN A 144 4.16 9.21 0.61
N GLN A 145 4.11 8.26 -0.31
CA GLN A 145 2.88 7.75 -0.92
C GLN A 145 2.53 6.40 -0.32
N ILE A 146 1.33 5.94 -0.62
CA ILE A 146 0.80 4.67 -0.14
C ILE A 146 0.56 3.77 -1.36
N LEU A 147 1.23 2.63 -1.36
CA LEU A 147 1.12 1.61 -2.38
C LEU A 147 0.17 0.52 -1.91
N LEU A 148 -0.98 0.39 -2.57
CA LEU A 148 -2.05 -0.54 -2.23
C LEU A 148 -1.94 -1.81 -3.08
N ASN A 149 -1.99 -2.97 -2.44
CA ASN A 149 -2.20 -4.27 -3.10
C ASN A 149 -3.68 -4.63 -3.03
N ASN A 150 -4.38 -4.41 -4.13
CA ASN A 150 -5.80 -4.68 -4.24
C ASN A 150 -6.03 -6.04 -4.88
N GLY A 151 -6.96 -6.81 -4.34
CA GLY A 151 -7.35 -8.09 -4.92
C GLY A 151 -8.86 -8.24 -4.96
N ASP A 152 -9.33 -9.08 -5.87
CA ASP A 152 -10.72 -9.53 -5.85
C ASP A 152 -11.08 -10.18 -4.50
N ALA A 153 -12.26 -9.84 -3.97
CA ALA A 153 -12.72 -10.24 -2.64
C ALA A 153 -12.94 -11.76 -2.50
N ASP A 154 -13.23 -12.47 -3.59
CA ASP A 154 -13.40 -13.93 -3.56
C ASP A 154 -12.06 -14.67 -3.72
N GLY A 155 -10.96 -13.93 -3.86
CA GLY A 155 -9.62 -14.48 -4.09
C GLY A 155 -9.44 -15.06 -5.49
N TRP A 156 -8.20 -15.42 -5.83
CA TRP A 156 -7.79 -16.05 -7.10
C TRP A 156 -7.96 -15.24 -8.39
N TYR A 157 -8.87 -14.28 -8.46
CA TYR A 157 -9.10 -13.46 -9.64
C TYR A 157 -8.13 -12.27 -9.73
N GLN A 158 -8.44 -11.33 -10.61
CA GLN A 158 -7.61 -10.17 -10.90
C GLN A 158 -7.26 -9.36 -9.64
N SER A 159 -6.13 -8.68 -9.74
CA SER A 159 -5.61 -7.78 -8.72
C SER A 159 -5.18 -6.48 -9.39
N ASN A 160 -5.03 -5.43 -8.61
CA ASN A 160 -4.33 -4.25 -9.08
C ASN A 160 -3.41 -3.70 -7.99
N ILE A 161 -2.37 -3.01 -8.41
CA ILE A 161 -1.53 -2.22 -7.53
C ILE A 161 -1.93 -0.77 -7.77
N THR A 162 -2.25 -0.03 -6.71
CA THR A 162 -2.66 1.38 -6.82
C THR A 162 -1.75 2.24 -5.96
N LEU A 163 -1.29 3.36 -6.51
CA LEU A 163 -0.52 4.37 -5.79
C LEU A 163 -1.44 5.56 -5.47
N ILE A 164 -1.45 5.99 -4.22
CA ILE A 164 -2.17 7.19 -3.75
C ILE A 164 -1.21 8.11 -2.99
N ASP A 165 -1.49 9.41 -2.97
CA ASP A 165 -0.73 10.39 -2.19
C ASP A 165 -1.04 10.30 -0.68
N LYS A 166 -0.40 11.16 0.12
CA LYS A 166 -0.56 11.21 1.58
C LYS A 166 -1.94 11.72 2.03
N GLU A 167 -2.68 12.38 1.14
CA GLU A 167 -4.07 12.82 1.34
C GLU A 167 -5.09 11.78 0.86
N GLY A 168 -4.64 10.68 0.27
CA GLY A 168 -5.49 9.63 -0.26
C GLY A 168 -5.99 9.87 -1.69
N HIS A 169 -5.43 10.84 -2.42
CA HIS A 169 -5.77 11.03 -3.83
C HIS A 169 -5.07 10.01 -4.72
N PHE A 170 -5.79 9.57 -5.74
CA PHE A 170 -5.28 8.63 -6.74
C PHE A 170 -4.12 9.23 -7.56
N ILE A 171 -3.04 8.46 -7.72
CA ILE A 171 -1.92 8.77 -8.60
C ILE A 171 -1.89 7.82 -9.81
N SER A 172 -1.81 6.51 -9.57
CA SER A 172 -1.64 5.55 -10.66
C SER A 172 -2.16 4.14 -10.30
N THR A 173 -2.35 3.30 -11.32
CA THR A 173 -2.79 1.91 -11.15
C THR A 173 -2.17 0.99 -12.19
N TYR A 174 -1.87 -0.24 -11.76
CA TYR A 174 -1.39 -1.33 -12.60
C TYR A 174 -2.26 -2.57 -12.39
N TRP A 175 -2.78 -3.13 -13.47
CA TRP A 175 -3.69 -4.28 -13.45
C TRP A 175 -2.96 -5.60 -13.66
N HIS A 176 -3.47 -6.64 -13.01
CA HIS A 176 -2.97 -8.01 -13.12
C HIS A 176 -4.14 -9.00 -13.23
N PRO A 177 -4.11 -9.97 -14.15
CA PRO A 177 -5.27 -10.80 -14.50
C PRO A 177 -5.54 -11.92 -13.49
N GLY A 178 -4.58 -12.14 -12.59
CA GLY A 178 -4.76 -13.04 -11.46
C GLY A 178 -4.32 -12.41 -10.15
N PHE A 179 -4.16 -13.27 -9.15
CA PHE A 179 -3.97 -12.85 -7.77
C PHE A 179 -2.54 -12.42 -7.46
N ILE A 180 -2.34 -11.17 -7.06
CA ILE A 180 -1.06 -10.70 -6.51
C ILE A 180 -0.98 -11.09 -5.03
N ASN A 181 -0.08 -12.00 -4.69
CA ASN A 181 0.10 -12.47 -3.32
C ASN A 181 0.67 -11.36 -2.43
N LYS A 182 1.72 -10.69 -2.91
CA LYS A 182 2.45 -9.71 -2.12
C LYS A 182 3.15 -8.70 -3.01
N ILE A 183 3.29 -7.49 -2.46
CA ILE A 183 4.12 -6.41 -2.98
C ILE A 183 5.28 -6.18 -2.02
N ASN A 184 6.41 -5.76 -2.55
CA ASN A 184 7.59 -5.30 -1.82
C ASN A 184 8.20 -4.12 -2.58
N VAL A 185 9.17 -3.48 -1.94
CA VAL A 185 9.91 -2.37 -2.54
C VAL A 185 11.40 -2.71 -2.55
N ILE A 186 12.07 -2.40 -3.65
CA ILE A 186 13.52 -2.48 -3.78
C ILE A 186 14.10 -1.08 -3.96
N LYS A 187 15.31 -0.87 -3.43
CA LYS A 187 16.07 0.35 -3.62
C LYS A 187 16.99 0.18 -4.82
N GLU A 188 16.93 1.13 -5.74
CA GLU A 188 17.78 1.20 -6.93
C GLU A 188 19.10 1.92 -6.64
N LYS A 189 20.04 1.85 -7.59
CA LYS A 189 21.36 2.51 -7.49
C LYS A 189 21.29 4.01 -7.26
N ASP A 190 20.28 4.66 -7.82
CA ASP A 190 20.05 6.10 -7.68
C ASP A 190 19.22 6.46 -6.43
N ASN A 191 19.02 5.50 -5.53
CA ASN A 191 18.14 5.57 -4.36
C ASN A 191 16.64 5.70 -4.68
N SER A 192 16.22 5.62 -5.95
CA SER A 192 14.79 5.49 -6.26
C SER A 192 14.24 4.16 -5.79
N LEU A 193 12.92 4.08 -5.65
CA LEU A 193 12.21 2.89 -5.21
C LEU A 193 11.49 2.24 -6.38
N SER A 194 11.75 0.97 -6.64
CA SER A 194 10.94 0.15 -7.55
C SER A 194 10.09 -0.83 -6.77
N ILE A 195 9.02 -1.30 -7.41
CA ILE A 195 8.04 -2.17 -6.80
C ILE A 195 8.25 -3.58 -7.33
N ILE A 196 8.43 -4.54 -6.44
CA ILE A 196 8.43 -5.96 -6.78
C ILE A 196 7.12 -6.56 -6.33
N PHE A 197 6.46 -7.27 -7.24
CA PHE A 197 5.27 -8.03 -6.90
C PHE A 197 5.42 -9.47 -7.34
N TYR A 198 4.73 -10.37 -6.65
CA TYR A 198 4.61 -11.74 -7.08
C TYR A 198 3.24 -12.31 -6.79
N GLY A 199 2.84 -13.29 -7.57
CA GLY A 199 1.48 -13.79 -7.56
C GLY A 199 1.26 -14.92 -8.55
N VAL A 200 0.01 -15.06 -8.96
CA VAL A 200 -0.46 -16.02 -9.95
C VAL A 200 -1.08 -15.26 -11.11
N ASN A 201 -0.69 -15.59 -12.33
CA ASN A 201 -1.33 -15.09 -13.54
C ASN A 201 -2.25 -16.18 -14.12
N ASN A 202 -3.52 -15.81 -14.35
CA ASN A 202 -4.55 -16.71 -14.87
C ASN A 202 -4.63 -16.74 -16.40
N ASP A 203 -4.11 -15.72 -17.08
CA ASP A 203 -4.28 -15.51 -18.52
C ASP A 203 -3.04 -15.95 -19.33
N LEU A 204 -1.86 -16.11 -18.69
CA LEU A 204 -0.65 -16.62 -19.33
C LEU A 204 -0.72 -18.09 -19.75
N SER A 205 -1.71 -18.84 -19.25
CA SER A 205 -1.83 -20.28 -19.55
C SER A 205 -2.00 -20.54 -21.05
N SER A 206 -2.51 -19.57 -21.80
CA SER A 206 -2.62 -19.58 -23.26
C SER A 206 -1.29 -19.32 -23.99
N LEU A 207 -0.36 -18.59 -23.37
CA LEU A 207 0.94 -18.23 -23.94
C LEU A 207 2.03 -19.25 -23.63
N ILE A 208 1.84 -20.07 -22.61
CA ILE A 208 2.76 -21.14 -22.20
C ILE A 208 1.98 -22.44 -22.26
N GLU A 209 2.36 -23.43 -23.07
CA GLU A 209 1.60 -24.68 -23.23
C GLU A 209 1.35 -25.42 -21.89
N GLY A 210 0.12 -25.93 -21.66
CA GLY A 210 -0.24 -26.82 -20.55
C GLY A 210 -1.47 -26.39 -19.74
N GLU A 211 -1.89 -27.19 -18.74
CA GLU A 211 -2.94 -26.84 -17.79
C GLU A 211 -2.36 -26.39 -16.44
N GLY A 212 -3.08 -25.51 -15.73
CA GLY A 212 -2.71 -25.05 -14.38
C GLY A 212 -2.35 -23.58 -14.29
N TYR A 213 -2.00 -23.15 -13.08
CA TYR A 213 -1.69 -21.76 -12.78
C TYR A 213 -0.19 -21.47 -12.93
N ILE A 214 0.13 -20.23 -13.32
CA ILE A 214 1.51 -19.79 -13.54
C ILE A 214 1.86 -18.77 -12.47
N SER A 215 2.86 -19.10 -11.65
CA SER A 215 3.41 -18.13 -10.72
C SER A 215 4.25 -17.12 -11.48
N VAL A 216 4.18 -15.89 -11.02
CA VAL A 216 4.84 -14.76 -11.68
C VAL A 216 5.52 -13.88 -10.67
N ILE A 217 6.59 -13.23 -11.12
CA ILE A 217 7.23 -12.12 -10.42
C ILE A 217 7.43 -10.99 -11.43
N GLY A 218 7.22 -9.75 -11.00
CA GLY A 218 7.42 -8.59 -11.86
C GLY A 218 7.96 -7.40 -11.08
N LYS A 219 8.55 -6.48 -11.83
CA LYS A 219 9.06 -5.20 -11.36
C LYS A 219 8.31 -4.07 -12.03
N LEU A 220 7.76 -3.15 -11.24
CA LEU A 220 7.21 -1.90 -11.72
C LEU A 220 8.13 -0.73 -11.36
N PRO A 221 8.27 0.28 -12.24
CA PRO A 221 8.86 1.55 -11.87
C PRO A 221 8.04 2.26 -10.77
N PRO A 222 8.61 3.26 -10.06
CA PRO A 222 7.88 4.02 -9.04
C PRO A 222 6.60 4.70 -9.54
N ILE A 223 6.58 5.13 -10.81
CA ILE A 223 5.39 5.59 -11.52
C ILE A 223 5.05 4.57 -12.59
N PHE A 224 3.91 3.91 -12.43
CA PHE A 224 3.49 2.80 -13.28
C PHE A 224 2.08 3.03 -13.82
N THR A 225 1.80 2.57 -15.03
CA THR A 225 0.44 2.42 -15.54
C THR A 225 0.28 1.15 -16.37
N GLY A 226 -0.95 0.71 -16.59
CA GLY A 226 -1.25 -0.34 -17.55
C GLY A 226 -1.64 -1.68 -16.91
N GLU A 227 -1.23 -2.77 -17.54
CA GLU A 227 -1.76 -4.11 -17.28
C GLU A 227 -0.74 -5.20 -17.63
N ALA A 228 -0.86 -6.35 -16.95
CA ALA A 228 -0.13 -7.58 -17.22
C ALA A 228 -1.01 -8.59 -17.99
N PRO A 229 -0.46 -9.33 -18.95
CA PRO A 229 0.50 -8.83 -19.92
C PRO A 229 0.02 -7.50 -20.55
N PRO A 230 0.93 -6.69 -21.13
CA PRO A 230 0.56 -5.46 -21.81
C PRO A 230 -0.56 -5.67 -22.84
N TYR A 231 -1.54 -4.76 -22.87
CA TYR A 231 -2.66 -4.74 -23.82
C TYR A 231 -3.66 -5.90 -23.73
N ALA A 232 -3.56 -6.77 -22.72
CA ALA A 232 -4.45 -7.93 -22.55
C ALA A 232 -5.81 -7.58 -21.92
N GLY A 233 -5.93 -6.45 -21.23
CA GLY A 233 -7.13 -6.03 -20.52
C GLY A 233 -8.01 -5.07 -21.31
N LYS A 234 -9.09 -4.62 -20.68
CA LYS A 234 -10.05 -3.67 -21.25
C LYS A 234 -9.42 -2.29 -21.46
N SER A 235 -8.44 -1.92 -20.62
CA SER A 235 -7.76 -0.64 -20.71
C SER A 235 -6.87 -0.52 -21.95
N LYS A 236 -6.38 -1.65 -22.49
CA LYS A 236 -5.48 -1.72 -23.64
C LYS A 236 -4.27 -0.79 -23.48
N LYS A 237 -3.64 -0.84 -22.32
CA LYS A 237 -2.43 -0.08 -21.96
C LYS A 237 -1.33 -1.05 -21.52
N GLY A 238 -0.12 -0.58 -21.30
CA GLY A 238 0.93 -1.44 -20.77
C GLY A 238 2.30 -0.87 -21.09
N ASP A 239 3.02 -0.48 -20.05
CA ASP A 239 4.44 -0.20 -20.17
C ASP A 239 5.20 -1.53 -20.24
N GLU A 240 6.34 -1.55 -20.95
CA GLU A 240 7.25 -2.68 -20.87
C GLU A 240 7.80 -2.77 -19.45
N ILE A 241 7.37 -3.79 -18.73
CA ILE A 241 7.87 -4.10 -17.41
C ILE A 241 8.72 -5.35 -17.48
N TRP A 242 9.65 -5.47 -16.55
CA TRP A 242 10.27 -6.76 -16.34
C TRP A 242 9.28 -7.69 -15.63
N TYR A 243 8.89 -8.77 -16.31
CA TYR A 243 7.89 -9.73 -15.84
C TYR A 243 8.29 -11.16 -16.23
N PHE A 244 8.35 -12.05 -15.23
CA PHE A 244 8.74 -13.45 -15.43
C PHE A 244 7.62 -14.42 -15.05
N ALA A 245 7.48 -15.46 -15.86
CA ALA A 245 6.78 -16.68 -15.49
C ALA A 245 7.75 -17.69 -14.86
N ILE A 246 7.31 -18.35 -13.79
CA ILE A 246 8.05 -19.42 -13.13
C ILE A 246 7.48 -20.77 -13.59
N LEU A 247 8.35 -21.58 -14.19
CA LEU A 247 8.01 -22.91 -14.69
C LEU A 247 8.59 -24.03 -13.81
N PRO A 248 8.04 -25.25 -13.89
CA PRO A 248 6.83 -25.63 -14.65
C PRO A 248 5.56 -25.05 -14.00
N LYS A 249 4.43 -25.17 -14.70
CA LYS A 249 3.11 -24.79 -14.15
C LYS A 249 2.86 -25.45 -12.80
N ASN A 250 2.04 -24.82 -11.96
CA ASN A 250 1.76 -25.22 -10.58
C ASN A 250 2.95 -25.13 -9.62
N ASN A 251 4.15 -24.76 -10.09
CA ASN A 251 5.24 -24.39 -9.20
C ASN A 251 4.92 -23.03 -8.57
N SER A 252 4.71 -23.02 -7.25
CA SER A 252 4.35 -21.80 -6.52
C SER A 252 5.55 -21.16 -5.85
N ILE A 253 5.58 -19.83 -5.85
CA ILE A 253 6.50 -19.05 -5.03
C ILE A 253 6.10 -19.25 -3.57
N GLN A 254 7.01 -19.80 -2.78
CA GLN A 254 6.87 -19.96 -1.34
C GLN A 254 7.28 -18.69 -0.61
N LYS A 255 8.38 -18.07 -1.05
CA LYS A 255 8.96 -16.89 -0.40
C LYS A 255 9.68 -16.04 -1.44
N VAL A 256 9.60 -14.72 -1.26
CA VAL A 256 10.52 -13.76 -1.87
C VAL A 256 11.19 -12.99 -0.75
N SER A 257 12.50 -12.79 -0.83
CA SER A 257 13.23 -11.86 0.02
C SER A 257 14.01 -10.89 -0.82
N ILE A 258 14.16 -9.70 -0.25
CA ILE A 258 14.86 -8.57 -0.85
C ILE A 258 15.96 -8.19 0.12
N SER A 259 17.20 -8.20 -0.35
CA SER A 259 18.38 -7.91 0.46
C SER A 259 19.58 -7.64 -0.45
N ASP A 260 20.47 -6.76 -0.02
CA ASP A 260 21.78 -6.58 -0.65
C ASP A 260 22.71 -7.76 -0.28
N LEU A 261 22.81 -8.78 -1.16
CA LEU A 261 23.56 -10.01 -0.86
C LEU A 261 25.06 -9.84 -1.08
N ASN A 262 25.46 -8.88 -1.91
CA ASN A 262 26.86 -8.65 -2.29
C ASN A 262 27.45 -7.36 -1.68
N SER A 263 26.67 -6.61 -0.91
CA SER A 263 27.03 -5.33 -0.29
C SER A 263 27.39 -4.23 -1.29
N ASP A 264 26.76 -4.22 -2.47
CA ASP A 264 26.99 -3.20 -3.52
C ASP A 264 26.04 -1.99 -3.43
N GLY A 265 25.15 -1.98 -2.43
CA GLY A 265 24.17 -0.93 -2.20
C GLY A 265 22.88 -1.10 -3.00
N THR A 266 22.75 -2.15 -3.80
CA THR A 266 21.50 -2.53 -4.48
C THR A 266 20.91 -3.79 -3.87
N ASN A 267 19.58 -3.88 -3.89
CA ASN A 267 18.93 -5.07 -3.39
C ASN A 267 18.86 -6.15 -4.48
N ASP A 268 19.24 -7.36 -4.12
CA ASP A 268 18.96 -8.58 -4.87
C ASP A 268 17.61 -9.17 -4.47
N ILE A 269 17.07 -10.02 -5.35
CA ILE A 269 15.80 -10.70 -5.17
C ILE A 269 16.06 -12.20 -5.12
N ALA A 270 15.77 -12.80 -3.98
CA ALA A 270 15.81 -14.26 -3.81
C ALA A 270 14.39 -14.82 -3.82
N ILE A 271 14.15 -15.83 -4.66
CA ILE A 271 12.86 -16.47 -4.87
C ILE A 271 12.99 -17.94 -4.49
N TRP A 272 12.21 -18.39 -3.50
CA TRP A 272 12.10 -19.79 -3.13
C TRP A 272 10.79 -20.36 -3.68
N THR A 273 10.87 -21.49 -4.37
CA THR A 273 9.70 -22.19 -4.90
C THR A 273 9.33 -23.38 -4.03
N LYS A 274 8.06 -23.83 -4.07
CA LYS A 274 7.61 -25.01 -3.31
C LYS A 274 8.26 -26.31 -3.75
N SER A 275 8.79 -26.36 -4.97
CA SER A 275 9.62 -27.48 -5.44
C SER A 275 11.04 -27.50 -4.83
N GLY A 276 11.40 -26.50 -4.03
CA GLY A 276 12.70 -26.43 -3.35
C GLY A 276 13.80 -25.72 -4.14
N HIS A 277 13.46 -25.03 -5.23
CA HIS A 277 14.43 -24.29 -6.05
C HIS A 277 14.55 -22.85 -5.59
N ASN A 278 15.77 -22.32 -5.68
CA ASN A 278 16.08 -20.94 -5.34
C ASN A 278 16.65 -20.22 -6.56
N ILE A 279 16.02 -19.11 -6.92
CA ILE A 279 16.43 -18.23 -8.02
C ILE A 279 16.85 -16.89 -7.42
N TYR A 280 17.99 -16.37 -7.85
CA TYR A 280 18.54 -15.10 -7.41
C TYR A 280 18.64 -14.16 -8.61
N LEU A 281 18.03 -12.99 -8.48
CA LEU A 281 17.98 -11.96 -9.50
C LEU A 281 18.61 -10.67 -8.96
N ASP A 282 19.29 -9.92 -9.82
CA ASP A 282 19.65 -8.54 -9.49
C ASP A 282 18.43 -7.61 -9.58
N ALA A 283 18.62 -6.32 -9.28
CA ALA A 283 17.55 -5.31 -9.37
C ALA A 283 16.98 -5.14 -10.79
N ASN A 284 17.71 -5.51 -11.85
CA ASN A 284 17.25 -5.43 -13.24
C ASN A 284 16.49 -6.69 -13.70
N GLY A 285 16.48 -7.74 -12.88
CA GLY A 285 15.89 -9.03 -13.21
C GLY A 285 16.85 -9.99 -13.90
N GLU A 286 18.14 -9.67 -13.97
CA GLU A 286 19.14 -10.59 -14.51
C GLU A 286 19.43 -11.70 -13.51
N ILE A 287 19.50 -12.95 -13.99
CA ILE A 287 19.77 -14.11 -13.13
C ILE A 287 21.23 -14.12 -12.72
N ILE A 288 21.49 -13.87 -11.43
CA ILE A 288 22.84 -13.87 -10.85
C ILE A 288 23.17 -15.20 -10.14
N GLY A 289 22.17 -16.03 -9.88
CA GLY A 289 22.38 -17.34 -9.26
C GLY A 289 21.16 -18.24 -9.31
N ILE A 290 21.42 -19.55 -9.30
CA ILE A 290 20.42 -20.61 -9.12
C ILE A 290 21.06 -21.66 -8.19
N SER A 291 20.29 -22.23 -7.26
CA SER A 291 20.77 -23.23 -6.30
C SER A 291 21.52 -24.41 -6.94
N ALA A 292 22.51 -24.96 -6.23
CA ALA A 292 23.42 -26.00 -6.75
C ALA A 292 22.72 -27.32 -7.16
N THR A 293 21.57 -27.63 -6.56
CA THR A 293 20.71 -28.77 -6.94
C THR A 293 20.18 -28.66 -8.37
N ASP A 294 20.21 -27.46 -8.97
CA ASP A 294 19.54 -27.16 -10.24
C ASP A 294 20.52 -27.16 -11.41
N LYS A 295 21.83 -27.10 -11.13
CA LYS A 295 22.88 -27.21 -12.15
C LYS A 295 22.80 -28.53 -12.94
N GLN A 296 22.19 -29.58 -12.35
CA GLN A 296 21.96 -30.87 -13.01
C GLN A 296 20.63 -30.96 -13.77
N ASN A 297 19.69 -30.02 -13.58
CA ASN A 297 18.32 -30.06 -14.12
C ASN A 297 17.91 -28.73 -14.79
N LYS A 298 18.86 -28.04 -15.44
CA LYS A 298 18.65 -26.74 -16.10
C LYS A 298 17.47 -26.68 -17.09
N SER A 299 16.96 -27.80 -17.59
CA SER A 299 15.92 -27.84 -18.61
C SER A 299 14.47 -27.93 -18.09
N LYS A 300 14.23 -27.91 -16.77
CA LYS A 300 12.87 -28.09 -16.20
C LYS A 300 12.33 -26.88 -15.43
N PHE A 301 13.18 -25.94 -15.06
CA PHE A 301 12.81 -24.79 -14.22
C PHE A 301 13.25 -23.51 -14.92
N ASP A 302 12.42 -23.06 -15.85
CA ASP A 302 12.69 -21.86 -16.60
C ASP A 302 12.00 -20.65 -15.96
N LEU A 303 12.78 -19.59 -15.84
CA LEU A 303 12.30 -18.24 -15.62
C LEU A 303 12.14 -17.58 -16.99
N VAL A 304 10.91 -17.48 -17.47
CA VAL A 304 10.64 -17.02 -18.84
C VAL A 304 10.25 -15.56 -18.81
N ARG A 305 11.05 -14.69 -19.45
CA ARG A 305 10.71 -13.27 -19.62
C ARG A 305 9.53 -13.16 -20.57
N ILE A 306 8.45 -12.58 -20.09
CA ILE A 306 7.32 -12.19 -20.93
C ILE A 306 7.61 -10.78 -21.45
N LYS A 307 7.54 -10.62 -22.77
CA LYS A 307 7.62 -9.33 -23.44
C LYS A 307 6.24 -8.95 -23.92
#